data_AF-D3BSM3-F1
#
_entry.id   AF-D3BSM3-F1
#
_cell.length_a   1.000
_cell.length_b   1.000
_cell.length_c   1.000
_cell.angle_alpha   90.00
_cell.angle_beta   90.00
_cell.angle_gamma   90.00
#
_symmetry.space_group_name_H-M   'P 1'
#
loop_
_entity.id
_entity.type
_entity.pdbx_description
1 polymer ?
#
loop_
_entity_poly.entity_id
_entity_poly.type
_entity_poly.pdbx_seq_one_letter_code
_entity_poly.pdbx_strand_id
1 'polypeptide(L)'
;MLSTSTSKLLYRSTLLLIFIGFIYTLVHELGDNPLLDLYNFIPFHQAHQCSGSPVGVGFGTMPLQCSTNITGTFFVMPLFGTSSFNLTSNLYEYCNDEIYTSTFDLTSGSTECQYNLASNSSYLVYKQDWPVKIPPNSVLYQSMFALCSSVSSYWFATNNTAVINPDGSVSTFYCNAQNHPYEINCNPHNGCRTNALYSQCELLSPYQVTCTN
;
A
#
# COMPACT_ATOMS: atom_id res chain seq x y z
N MET A 1 24.14 28.76 54.99
CA MET A 1 25.02 28.79 53.80
C MET A 1 25.12 27.37 53.26
N LEU A 2 24.43 27.05 52.15
CA LEU A 2 24.62 25.75 51.49
C LEU A 2 26.05 25.69 50.94
N SER A 3 26.76 24.62 51.29
CA SER A 3 28.12 24.35 50.82
C SER A 3 28.15 24.38 49.28
N THR A 4 29.13 25.07 48.71
CA THR A 4 29.37 25.13 47.25
C THR A 4 29.49 23.75 46.59
N SER A 5 29.73 22.70 47.37
CA SER A 5 29.71 21.30 46.94
C SER A 5 28.29 20.79 46.65
N THR A 6 27.31 21.10 47.52
CA THR A 6 25.92 20.67 47.35
C THR A 6 25.25 21.28 46.11
N SER A 7 25.57 22.52 45.77
CA SER A 7 25.04 23.20 44.58
C SER A 7 25.54 22.58 43.27
N LYS A 8 26.80 22.12 43.23
CA LYS A 8 27.38 21.44 42.06
C LYS A 8 26.80 20.05 41.86
N LEU A 9 26.53 19.33 42.96
CA LEU A 9 25.90 18.02 42.90
C LEU A 9 24.46 18.14 42.38
N LEU A 10 23.68 19.08 42.92
CA LEU A 10 22.31 19.33 42.48
C LEU A 10 22.25 19.65 40.98
N TYR A 11 23.11 20.55 40.50
CA TYR A 11 23.15 20.96 39.09
C TYR A 11 23.44 19.79 38.14
N ARG A 12 24.37 18.90 38.51
CA ARG A 12 24.71 17.71 37.70
C ARG A 12 23.56 16.71 37.65
N SER A 13 22.87 16.51 38.78
CA SER A 13 21.69 15.63 38.84
C SER A 13 20.55 16.17 37.98
N THR A 14 20.29 17.48 37.99
CA THR A 14 19.24 18.08 37.16
C THR A 14 19.55 17.96 35.67
N LEU A 15 20.80 18.21 35.25
CA LEU A 15 21.23 18.05 33.86
C LEU A 15 21.10 16.61 33.37
N LEU A 16 21.46 15.63 34.21
CA LEU A 16 21.32 14.21 33.87
C LEU A 16 19.85 13.83 33.66
N LEU A 17 18.96 14.29 34.54
CA LEU A 17 17.52 14.03 34.42
C LEU A 17 16.92 14.65 33.15
N ILE A 18 17.33 15.87 32.79
CA ILE A 18 16.91 16.52 31.53
C ILE A 18 17.40 15.72 30.33
N PHE A 19 18.66 15.25 30.35
CA PHE A 19 19.23 14.47 29.25
C PHE A 19 18.53 13.11 29.10
N ILE A 20 18.25 12.41 30.21
CA ILE A 20 17.47 11.16 30.20
C ILE A 20 16.06 11.42 29.66
N GLY A 21 15.41 12.51 30.10
CA GLY A 21 14.10 12.91 29.59
C GLY A 21 14.13 13.16 28.07
N PHE A 22 15.14 13.88 27.58
CA PHE A 22 15.32 14.13 26.15
C PHE A 22 15.55 12.83 25.35
N ILE A 23 16.40 11.93 25.84
CA ILE A 23 16.62 10.62 25.22
C ILE A 23 15.31 9.81 25.22
N TYR A 24 14.54 9.83 26.31
CA TYR A 24 13.27 9.13 26.41
C TYR A 24 12.24 9.69 25.42
N THR A 25 12.10 11.01 25.30
CA THR A 25 11.21 11.64 24.31
C THR A 25 11.66 11.31 22.89
N LEU A 26 12.97 11.39 22.60
CA LEU A 26 13.51 11.05 21.28
C LEU A 26 13.27 9.58 20.93
N VAL A 27 13.46 8.66 21.88
CA VAL A 27 13.20 7.23 21.70
C VAL A 27 11.72 6.93 21.59
N HIS A 28 10.84 7.71 22.24
CA HIS A 28 9.39 7.54 22.10
C HIS A 28 8.88 8.09 20.78
N GLU A 29 9.38 9.25 20.32
CA GLU A 29 9.06 9.80 19.00
C GLU A 29 9.65 8.98 17.84
N LEU A 30 10.78 8.29 18.06
CA LEU A 30 11.37 7.38 17.07
C LEU A 30 10.88 5.92 17.23
N GLY A 31 10.32 5.57 18.40
CA GLY A 31 9.92 4.23 18.80
C GLY A 31 8.44 3.95 18.54
N ASP A 32 7.60 4.99 18.59
CA ASP A 32 6.38 5.05 17.80
C ASP A 32 6.81 5.31 16.35
N ASN A 33 7.40 4.29 15.69
CA ASN A 33 7.12 4.17 14.27
C ASN A 33 5.59 4.19 14.21
N PRO A 34 4.93 5.21 13.63
CA PRO A 34 3.55 5.01 13.26
C PRO A 34 3.64 3.76 12.38
N LEU A 35 3.11 2.64 12.89
CA LEU A 35 2.80 1.49 12.08
C LEU A 35 1.98 2.09 10.95
N LEU A 36 2.63 2.26 9.80
CA LEU A 36 2.12 3.02 8.68
C LEU A 36 1.10 2.08 8.04
N ASP A 37 -0.07 2.02 8.67
CA ASP A 37 -1.17 1.17 8.27
C ASP A 37 -1.39 1.35 6.77
N LEU A 38 -1.41 0.23 6.06
CA LEU A 38 -1.79 0.22 4.66
C LEU A 38 -3.31 0.40 4.61
N TYR A 39 -3.76 1.33 3.78
CA TYR A 39 -5.14 1.39 3.35
C TYR A 39 -5.33 0.37 2.23
N ASN A 40 -6.09 -0.68 2.51
CA ASN A 40 -6.22 -1.87 1.68
C ASN A 40 -7.58 -1.90 0.99
N PHE A 41 -7.60 -2.32 -0.26
CA PHE A 41 -8.78 -2.40 -1.12
C PHE A 41 -8.82 -3.79 -1.77
N ILE A 42 -9.68 -4.66 -1.24
CA ILE A 42 -9.83 -6.04 -1.75
C ILE A 42 -11.05 -6.09 -2.67
N PRO A 43 -10.87 -6.47 -3.95
CA PRO A 43 -11.90 -6.30 -4.98
C PRO A 43 -12.92 -7.43 -4.98
N PHE A 44 -14.16 -7.06 -5.26
CA PHE A 44 -15.25 -7.95 -5.64
C PHE A 44 -15.77 -7.45 -6.99
N HIS A 45 -15.06 -7.85 -8.05
CA HIS A 45 -15.32 -7.36 -9.41
C HIS A 45 -16.76 -7.63 -9.86
N GLN A 46 -17.41 -6.63 -10.44
CA GLN A 46 -18.81 -6.70 -10.91
C GLN A 46 -19.81 -7.13 -9.82
N ALA A 47 -19.49 -6.88 -8.55
CA ALA A 47 -20.38 -7.11 -7.43
C ALA A 47 -20.76 -5.80 -6.74
N HIS A 48 -21.97 -5.75 -6.19
CA HIS A 48 -22.46 -4.64 -5.37
C HIS A 48 -22.19 -4.83 -3.87
N GLN A 49 -21.68 -6.00 -3.48
CA GLN A 49 -21.40 -6.37 -2.10
C GLN A 49 -20.08 -7.14 -2.02
N CYS A 50 -19.45 -7.13 -0.85
CA CYS A 50 -18.20 -7.82 -0.57
C CYS A 50 -18.48 -9.23 -0.07
N SER A 51 -19.13 -10.03 -0.92
CA SER A 51 -19.53 -11.42 -0.62
C SER A 51 -18.90 -12.39 -1.62
N GLY A 52 -18.57 -13.59 -1.13
CA GLY A 52 -17.89 -14.60 -1.93
C GLY A 52 -16.38 -14.45 -1.96
N SER A 53 -15.75 -14.98 -3.02
CA SER A 53 -14.30 -14.89 -3.20
C SER A 53 -13.91 -13.56 -3.83
N PRO A 54 -12.89 -12.86 -3.32
CA PRO A 54 -12.36 -11.69 -3.99
C PRO A 54 -11.83 -12.03 -5.38
N VAL A 55 -12.17 -11.22 -6.37
CA VAL A 55 -11.76 -11.37 -7.77
C VAL A 55 -11.51 -9.98 -8.33
N GLY A 56 -10.44 -9.83 -9.11
CA GLY A 56 -10.08 -8.59 -9.79
C GLY A 56 -8.70 -8.07 -9.40
N VAL A 57 -8.57 -6.75 -9.43
CA VAL A 57 -7.35 -6.02 -9.05
C VAL A 57 -7.56 -5.38 -7.69
N GLY A 58 -6.76 -5.79 -6.71
CA GLY A 58 -6.72 -5.18 -5.39
C GLY A 58 -5.43 -4.43 -5.18
N PHE A 59 -5.41 -3.54 -4.21
CA PHE A 59 -4.24 -2.73 -3.92
C PHE A 59 -4.24 -2.25 -2.48
N GLY A 60 -3.08 -1.81 -2.01
CA GLY A 60 -2.96 -1.11 -0.74
C GLY A 60 -1.77 -0.18 -0.72
N THR A 61 -1.87 0.89 0.06
CA THR A 61 -0.82 1.89 0.15
C THR A 61 -0.81 2.60 1.49
N MET A 62 0.38 3.04 1.89
CA MET A 62 0.54 4.00 2.97
C MET A 62 -0.09 5.34 2.58
N PRO A 63 -0.64 6.09 3.55
CA PRO A 63 -1.17 7.41 3.27
C PRO A 63 -0.08 8.32 2.69
N LEU A 64 -0.46 9.17 1.74
CA LEU A 64 0.41 10.15 1.07
C LEU A 64 1.58 9.56 0.28
N GLN A 65 1.61 8.24 0.04
CA GLN A 65 2.61 7.61 -0.82
C GLN A 65 2.09 7.39 -2.25
N CYS A 66 2.83 7.93 -3.22
CA CYS A 66 2.58 7.64 -4.62
C CYS A 66 2.91 6.18 -4.90
N SER A 67 1.91 5.43 -5.35
CA SER A 67 2.00 3.98 -5.55
C SER A 67 1.72 3.63 -6.99
N THR A 68 2.57 2.82 -7.59
CA THR A 68 2.32 2.25 -8.91
C THR A 68 1.14 1.28 -8.84
N ASN A 69 0.27 1.34 -9.83
CA ASN A 69 -0.80 0.39 -10.09
C ASN A 69 -0.60 -0.23 -11.47
N ILE A 70 -1.45 -1.20 -11.83
CA ILE A 70 -1.39 -1.89 -13.12
C ILE A 70 -1.43 -0.93 -14.32
N THR A 71 -2.24 0.13 -14.24
CA THR A 71 -2.45 1.07 -15.36
C THR A 71 -2.04 2.51 -15.05
N GLY A 72 -1.34 2.79 -13.96
CA GLY A 72 -1.02 4.16 -13.57
C GLY A 72 -0.47 4.29 -12.15
N THR A 73 -0.75 5.39 -11.47
CA THR A 73 -0.39 5.62 -10.07
C THR A 73 -1.61 5.99 -9.23
N PHE A 74 -1.54 5.75 -7.92
CA PHE A 74 -2.56 6.12 -6.96
C PHE A 74 -1.93 6.52 -5.63
N PHE A 75 -2.65 7.32 -4.83
CA PHE A 75 -2.33 7.51 -3.42
C PHE A 75 -3.60 7.71 -2.60
N VAL A 76 -3.49 7.46 -1.30
CA VAL A 76 -4.59 7.68 -0.34
C VAL A 76 -4.31 8.95 0.46
N MET A 77 -5.30 9.85 0.49
CA MET A 77 -5.25 11.10 1.25
C MET A 77 -6.29 11.08 2.37
N PRO A 78 -5.88 10.90 3.64
CA PRO A 78 -6.79 11.00 4.78
C PRO A 78 -7.41 12.39 4.90
N LEU A 79 -8.71 12.48 5.21
CA LEU A 79 -9.38 13.75 5.48
C LEU A 79 -9.30 14.05 6.98
N PHE A 80 -8.55 15.09 7.34
CA PHE A 80 -8.30 15.48 8.74
C PHE A 80 -9.60 15.69 9.53
N GLY A 81 -9.68 15.07 10.71
CA GLY A 81 -10.84 15.16 11.60
C GLY A 81 -12.02 14.26 11.21
N THR A 82 -11.83 13.34 10.25
CA THR A 82 -12.86 12.39 9.80
C THR A 82 -12.30 10.96 9.71
N SER A 83 -13.19 9.96 9.53
CA SER A 83 -12.83 8.58 9.17
C SER A 83 -12.69 8.37 7.65
N SER A 84 -12.94 9.41 6.87
CA SER A 84 -12.96 9.36 5.41
C SER A 84 -11.58 9.66 4.82
N PHE A 85 -11.37 9.21 3.60
CA PHE A 85 -10.17 9.49 2.84
C PHE A 85 -10.49 9.50 1.35
N ASN A 86 -9.67 10.20 0.58
CA ASN A 86 -9.77 10.22 -0.87
C ASN A 86 -8.76 9.27 -1.48
N LEU A 87 -9.21 8.48 -2.45
CA LEU A 87 -8.35 7.78 -3.38
C LEU A 87 -8.19 8.66 -4.62
N THR A 88 -6.94 8.93 -4.98
CA THR A 88 -6.60 9.57 -6.25
C THR A 88 -6.07 8.52 -7.21
N SER A 89 -6.33 8.69 -8.49
CA SER A 89 -5.69 7.89 -9.54
C SER A 89 -5.27 8.81 -10.65
N ASN A 90 -3.97 8.83 -10.97
CA ASN A 90 -3.46 9.61 -12.08
C ASN A 90 -2.51 8.75 -12.93
N LEU A 91 -2.43 9.05 -14.22
CA LEU A 91 -1.56 8.37 -15.18
C LEU A 91 -0.11 8.89 -15.15
N TYR A 92 0.22 9.78 -14.19
CA TYR A 92 1.52 10.43 -14.11
C TYR A 92 2.42 9.81 -13.03
N GLU A 93 3.69 9.65 -13.38
CA GLU A 93 4.74 8.92 -12.62
C GLU A 93 4.98 9.45 -11.18
N TYR A 94 4.52 10.66 -10.85
CA TYR A 94 4.88 11.36 -9.62
C TYR A 94 3.70 11.81 -8.74
N CYS A 95 2.45 11.44 -9.05
CA CYS A 95 1.27 11.84 -8.27
C CYS A 95 1.17 13.36 -8.01
N ASN A 96 1.59 14.18 -8.98
CA ASN A 96 1.76 15.63 -8.80
C ASN A 96 0.46 16.43 -8.60
N ASP A 97 -0.70 15.87 -9.00
CA ASP A 97 -2.00 16.54 -8.90
C ASP A 97 -2.99 15.68 -8.10
N GLU A 98 -3.60 16.29 -7.07
CA GLU A 98 -4.60 15.68 -6.20
C GLU A 98 -5.98 15.60 -6.88
N ILE A 99 -6.10 14.80 -7.95
CA ILE A 99 -7.40 14.54 -8.57
C ILE A 99 -8.06 13.38 -7.82
N TYR A 100 -9.00 13.70 -6.93
CA TYR A 100 -9.76 12.70 -6.18
C TYR A 100 -10.75 12.00 -7.09
N THR A 101 -10.60 10.69 -7.23
CA THR A 101 -11.47 9.87 -8.09
C THR A 101 -12.58 9.21 -7.29
N SER A 102 -12.39 8.99 -5.99
CA SER A 102 -13.44 8.48 -5.08
C SER A 102 -13.13 8.81 -3.62
N THR A 103 -14.17 9.07 -2.83
CA THR A 103 -14.07 9.14 -1.38
C THR A 103 -14.53 7.82 -0.78
N PHE A 104 -13.80 7.33 0.21
CA PHE A 104 -14.12 6.13 0.97
C PHE A 104 -14.19 6.45 2.46
N ASP A 105 -14.95 5.66 3.21
CA ASP A 105 -15.13 5.80 4.65
C ASP A 105 -14.73 4.53 5.43
N LEU A 106 -14.32 4.71 6.68
CA LEU A 106 -14.03 3.66 7.66
C LEU A 106 -14.73 3.97 8.99
N THR A 107 -15.96 4.50 8.94
CA THR A 107 -16.74 4.90 10.12
C THR A 107 -16.98 3.75 11.09
N SER A 108 -17.04 2.52 10.58
CA SER A 108 -17.29 1.29 11.35
C SER A 108 -16.06 0.74 12.10
N GLY A 109 -14.93 1.48 12.09
CA GLY A 109 -13.82 1.28 13.02
C GLY A 109 -12.57 0.64 12.42
N SER A 110 -12.68 -0.17 11.35
CA SER A 110 -11.50 -0.67 10.64
C SER A 110 -11.76 -1.37 9.31
N THR A 111 -12.99 -1.76 8.96
CA THR A 111 -13.29 -2.50 7.71
C THR A 111 -14.69 -2.15 7.20
N GLU A 112 -14.82 -1.80 5.92
CA GLU A 112 -16.09 -1.42 5.32
C GLU A 112 -16.19 -1.89 3.86
N CYS A 113 -17.37 -2.35 3.45
CA CYS A 113 -17.62 -2.70 2.06
C CYS A 113 -18.21 -1.50 1.31
N GLN A 114 -17.53 -1.04 0.27
CA GLN A 114 -17.91 0.16 -0.45
C GLN A 114 -17.94 -0.08 -1.96
N TYR A 115 -19.02 0.35 -2.59
CA TYR A 115 -19.21 0.21 -4.03
C TYR A 115 -18.65 1.40 -4.78
N ASN A 116 -17.79 1.13 -5.77
CA ASN A 116 -17.20 2.14 -6.62
C ASN A 116 -17.89 2.13 -7.99
N LEU A 117 -18.61 3.22 -8.30
CA LEU A 117 -19.36 3.35 -9.55
C LEU A 117 -18.46 3.38 -10.80
N ALA A 118 -17.27 3.98 -10.72
CA ALA A 118 -16.37 4.12 -11.86
C ALA A 118 -15.81 2.78 -12.33
N SER A 119 -15.52 1.87 -11.39
CA SER A 119 -15.01 0.51 -11.68
C SER A 119 -16.10 -0.56 -11.69
N ASN A 120 -17.37 -0.18 -11.46
CA ASN A 120 -18.51 -1.09 -11.36
C ASN A 120 -18.22 -2.30 -10.45
N SER A 121 -17.57 -2.05 -9.31
CA SER A 121 -17.04 -3.09 -8.42
C SER A 121 -17.12 -2.63 -6.96
N SER A 122 -17.32 -3.58 -6.04
CA SER A 122 -17.19 -3.34 -4.60
C SER A 122 -15.77 -3.61 -4.14
N TYR A 123 -15.32 -2.85 -3.15
CA TYR A 123 -14.06 -3.08 -2.44
C TYR A 123 -14.35 -3.28 -0.96
N LEU A 124 -13.75 -4.32 -0.39
CA LEU A 124 -13.59 -4.41 1.07
C LEU A 124 -12.39 -3.55 1.44
N VAL A 125 -12.67 -2.46 2.12
CA VAL A 125 -11.72 -1.41 2.47
C VAL A 125 -11.36 -1.54 3.94
N TYR A 126 -10.07 -1.57 4.28
CA TYR A 126 -9.64 -1.64 5.69
C TYR A 126 -8.23 -1.12 5.90
N LYS A 127 -7.88 -0.89 7.17
CA LYS A 127 -6.52 -0.55 7.61
C LYS A 127 -5.87 -1.73 8.29
N GLN A 128 -4.63 -2.02 7.90
CA GLN A 128 -3.82 -3.04 8.55
C GLN A 128 -2.34 -2.85 8.19
N ASP A 129 -1.46 -3.16 9.13
CA ASP A 129 -0.05 -3.41 8.84
C ASP A 129 0.17 -4.60 7.91
N TRP A 130 1.30 -4.54 7.19
CA TRP A 130 1.82 -5.68 6.44
C TRP A 130 2.22 -6.82 7.40
N PRO A 131 1.92 -8.11 7.07
CA PRO A 131 1.34 -8.61 5.84
C PRO A 131 -0.19 -8.54 5.80
N VAL A 132 -0.70 -8.10 4.65
CA VAL A 132 -2.14 -8.07 4.36
C VAL A 132 -2.57 -9.42 3.79
N LYS A 133 -3.80 -9.85 4.10
CA LYS A 133 -4.35 -11.10 3.53
C LYS A 133 -4.75 -10.88 2.07
N ILE A 134 -3.98 -11.48 1.17
CA ILE A 134 -4.22 -11.46 -0.27
C ILE A 134 -4.73 -12.84 -0.70
N PRO A 135 -5.74 -12.94 -1.58
CA PRO A 135 -6.22 -14.22 -2.08
C PRO A 135 -5.07 -15.07 -2.67
N PRO A 136 -5.08 -16.40 -2.47
CA PRO A 136 -4.05 -17.28 -3.01
C PRO A 136 -4.07 -17.31 -4.54
N ASN A 137 -2.97 -17.70 -5.16
CA ASN A 137 -2.79 -17.71 -6.62
C ASN A 137 -3.00 -16.33 -7.27
N SER A 138 -2.63 -15.26 -6.57
CA SER A 138 -2.65 -13.91 -7.11
C SER A 138 -1.24 -13.48 -7.47
N VAL A 139 -1.09 -12.78 -8.60
CA VAL A 139 0.15 -12.05 -8.90
C VAL A 139 0.18 -10.85 -7.98
N LEU A 140 1.22 -10.74 -7.15
CA LEU A 140 1.43 -9.68 -6.18
C LEU A 140 2.66 -8.88 -6.58
N TYR A 141 2.47 -7.58 -6.78
CA TYR A 141 3.53 -6.59 -6.95
C TYR A 141 3.65 -5.76 -5.68
N GLN A 142 4.85 -5.65 -5.13
CA GLN A 142 5.14 -4.90 -3.92
C GLN A 142 6.16 -3.82 -4.24
N SER A 143 5.84 -2.59 -3.89
CA SER A 143 6.80 -1.49 -3.81
C SER A 143 7.36 -1.44 -2.39
N MET A 144 8.69 -1.43 -2.30
CA MET A 144 9.41 -1.45 -1.05
C MET A 144 10.11 -0.11 -0.83
N PHE A 145 10.29 0.31 0.42
CA PHE A 145 11.16 1.43 0.78
C PHE A 145 12.25 0.97 1.77
N ALA A 146 13.21 1.86 2.05
CA ALA A 146 14.33 1.59 2.95
C ALA A 146 15.09 0.28 2.62
N LEU A 147 15.53 0.14 1.37
CA LEU A 147 16.35 -0.98 0.90
C LEU A 147 15.67 -2.36 1.06
N CYS A 148 14.44 -2.50 0.55
CA CYS A 148 13.72 -3.77 0.57
C CYS A 148 13.31 -4.28 1.97
N SER A 149 13.26 -3.40 2.98
CA SER A 149 12.92 -3.79 4.36
C SER A 149 11.43 -3.77 4.65
N SER A 150 10.68 -2.86 4.03
CA SER A 150 9.26 -2.64 4.32
C SER A 150 8.47 -2.37 3.04
N VAL A 151 7.25 -2.90 2.98
CA VAL A 151 6.28 -2.63 1.91
C VAL A 151 5.69 -1.26 2.13
N SER A 152 5.78 -0.35 1.15
CA SER A 152 5.04 0.91 1.16
C SER A 152 3.69 0.81 0.47
N SER A 153 3.63 0.02 -0.60
CA SER A 153 2.41 -0.20 -1.36
C SER A 153 2.48 -1.50 -2.12
N TYR A 154 1.33 -1.96 -2.54
CA TYR A 154 1.20 -3.16 -3.34
C TYR A 154 -0.03 -3.08 -4.23
N TRP A 155 -0.01 -3.86 -5.30
CA TRP A 155 -1.21 -4.27 -6.01
C TRP A 155 -1.14 -5.77 -6.24
N PHE A 156 -2.30 -6.38 -6.38
CA PHE A 156 -2.40 -7.77 -6.80
C PHE A 156 -3.51 -7.95 -7.82
N ALA A 157 -3.34 -8.95 -8.67
CA ALA A 157 -4.35 -9.43 -9.59
C ALA A 157 -4.61 -10.90 -9.31
N THR A 158 -5.87 -11.26 -9.02
CA THR A 158 -6.25 -12.67 -8.94
C THR A 158 -6.04 -13.37 -10.28
N ASN A 159 -5.83 -14.69 -10.26
CA ASN A 159 -5.62 -15.45 -11.50
C ASN A 159 -6.76 -15.23 -12.52
N ASN A 160 -6.43 -15.09 -13.79
CA ASN A 160 -7.33 -14.75 -14.89
C ASN A 160 -7.92 -13.33 -14.85
N THR A 161 -7.47 -12.44 -13.97
CA THR A 161 -7.88 -11.03 -14.02
C THR A 161 -7.32 -10.38 -15.28
N ALA A 162 -8.20 -9.84 -16.11
CA ALA A 162 -7.85 -9.09 -17.32
C ALA A 162 -7.99 -7.59 -17.10
N VAL A 163 -6.99 -6.83 -17.57
CA VAL A 163 -6.93 -5.37 -17.47
C VAL A 163 -6.70 -4.78 -18.85
N ILE A 164 -7.48 -3.77 -19.19
CA ILE A 164 -7.33 -3.01 -20.44
C ILE A 164 -6.32 -1.91 -20.19
N ASN A 165 -5.20 -1.96 -20.89
CA ASN A 165 -4.13 -0.98 -20.80
C ASN A 165 -4.49 0.31 -21.56
N PRO A 166 -3.84 1.44 -21.27
CA PRO A 166 -4.11 2.72 -21.95
C PRO A 166 -3.91 2.68 -23.47
N ASP A 167 -3.06 1.78 -23.98
CA ASP A 167 -2.82 1.57 -25.40
C ASP A 167 -3.87 0.66 -26.09
N GLY A 168 -4.87 0.20 -25.34
CA GLY A 168 -5.92 -0.71 -25.80
C GLY A 168 -5.52 -2.19 -25.82
N SER A 169 -4.29 -2.54 -25.41
CA SER A 169 -3.92 -3.94 -25.18
C SER A 169 -4.60 -4.50 -23.93
N VAL A 170 -4.71 -5.83 -23.84
CA VAL A 170 -5.29 -6.51 -22.67
C VAL A 170 -4.20 -7.35 -22.00
N SER A 171 -3.82 -7.01 -20.77
CA SER A 171 -2.96 -7.83 -19.92
C SER A 171 -3.81 -8.74 -19.04
N THR A 172 -3.53 -10.03 -19.03
CA THR A 172 -4.17 -11.01 -18.13
C THR A 172 -3.12 -11.69 -17.25
N PHE A 173 -3.35 -11.73 -15.95
CA PHE A 173 -2.35 -12.12 -14.95
C PHE A 173 -2.55 -13.55 -14.43
N TYR A 174 -1.43 -14.25 -14.22
CA TYR A 174 -1.43 -15.65 -13.83
C TYR A 174 -0.27 -16.04 -12.92
N CYS A 175 -0.51 -17.09 -12.14
CA CYS A 175 0.49 -17.83 -11.40
C CYS A 175 0.59 -19.26 -11.94
N ASN A 176 1.79 -19.69 -12.31
CA ASN A 176 2.00 -21.05 -12.81
C ASN A 176 2.14 -22.07 -11.67
N ALA A 177 2.23 -23.37 -12.01
CA ALA A 177 2.35 -24.45 -11.04
C ALA A 177 3.65 -24.41 -10.20
N GLN A 178 4.65 -23.65 -10.62
CA GLN A 178 5.90 -23.41 -9.89
C GLN A 178 5.86 -22.10 -9.07
N ASN A 179 4.68 -21.50 -8.92
CA ASN A 179 4.48 -20.24 -8.20
C ASN A 179 5.25 -19.04 -8.80
N HIS A 180 5.46 -19.04 -10.13
CA HIS A 180 6.05 -17.91 -10.84
C HIS A 180 4.95 -17.05 -11.50
N PRO A 181 4.99 -15.71 -11.32
CA PRO A 181 4.03 -14.80 -11.93
C PRO A 181 4.36 -14.56 -13.41
N TYR A 182 3.33 -14.54 -14.23
CA TYR A 182 3.42 -14.14 -15.64
C TYR A 182 2.16 -13.40 -16.08
N GLU A 183 2.27 -12.65 -17.16
CA GLU A 183 1.11 -12.07 -17.86
C GLU A 183 1.03 -12.58 -19.30
N ILE A 184 -0.18 -12.58 -19.83
CA ILE A 184 -0.45 -12.66 -21.25
C ILE A 184 -0.93 -11.28 -21.69
N ASN A 185 -0.15 -10.58 -22.49
CA ASN A 185 -0.52 -9.30 -23.09
C ASN A 185 -0.96 -9.53 -24.53
N CYS A 186 -2.22 -9.20 -24.83
CA CYS A 186 -2.80 -9.29 -26.16
C CYS A 186 -2.95 -7.89 -26.76
N ASN A 187 -2.20 -7.61 -27.82
CA ASN A 187 -2.34 -6.39 -28.60
C ASN A 187 -3.24 -6.67 -29.82
N PRO A 188 -4.19 -5.76 -30.15
CA PRO A 188 -5.12 -5.96 -31.27
C PRO A 188 -4.43 -6.11 -32.63
N HIS A 189 -3.20 -5.60 -32.78
CA HIS A 189 -2.46 -5.64 -34.05
C HIS A 189 -1.38 -6.73 -34.10
N ASN A 190 -0.81 -7.11 -32.96
CA ASN A 190 0.39 -7.96 -32.90
C ASN A 190 0.16 -9.33 -32.24
N GLY A 191 -1.08 -9.67 -31.90
CA GLY A 191 -1.43 -10.92 -31.21
C GLY A 191 -1.06 -10.92 -29.73
N CYS A 192 -1.03 -12.10 -29.13
CA CYS A 192 -0.75 -12.28 -27.70
C CYS A 192 0.70 -12.71 -27.46
N ARG A 193 1.33 -12.13 -26.43
CA ARG A 193 2.65 -12.49 -25.93
C ARG A 193 2.59 -12.84 -24.45
N THR A 194 3.40 -13.80 -24.04
CA THR A 194 3.55 -14.18 -22.64
C THR A 194 4.81 -13.53 -22.09
N ASN A 195 4.67 -12.73 -21.04
CA ASN A 195 5.78 -12.06 -20.36
C ASN A 195 5.92 -12.61 -18.95
N ALA A 196 7.13 -13.00 -18.57
CA ALA A 196 7.42 -13.30 -17.17
C ALA A 196 7.46 -11.99 -16.37
N LEU A 197 6.85 -11.98 -15.18
CA LEU A 197 6.77 -10.80 -14.32
C LEU A 197 7.66 -10.89 -13.08
N TYR A 198 8.37 -12.01 -12.89
CA TYR A 198 9.15 -12.25 -11.69
C TYR A 198 10.24 -11.19 -11.49
N SER A 199 10.25 -10.60 -10.29
CA SER A 199 11.28 -9.64 -9.87
C SER A 199 11.58 -9.85 -8.39
N GLN A 200 12.85 -9.77 -8.03
CA GLN A 200 13.30 -9.67 -6.64
C GLN A 200 13.62 -8.22 -6.33
N CYS A 201 13.41 -7.81 -5.08
CA CYS A 201 13.73 -6.46 -4.67
C CYS A 201 15.24 -6.27 -4.63
N GLU A 202 15.71 -5.24 -5.33
CA GLU A 202 17.11 -4.84 -5.41
C GLU A 202 17.27 -3.35 -5.07
N LEU A 203 18.47 -2.94 -4.68
CA LEU A 203 18.80 -1.55 -4.34
C LEU A 203 18.37 -0.54 -5.41
N LEU A 204 18.50 -0.90 -6.69
CA LEU A 204 18.16 -0.05 -7.84
C LEU A 204 16.75 -0.33 -8.41
N SER A 205 16.08 -1.36 -7.90
CA SER A 205 14.77 -1.82 -8.34
C SER A 205 14.01 -2.27 -7.10
N PRO A 206 13.49 -1.34 -6.28
CA PRO A 206 12.93 -1.65 -4.97
C PRO A 206 11.52 -2.23 -5.08
N TYR A 207 11.32 -3.18 -5.99
CA TYR A 207 10.05 -3.83 -6.27
C TYR A 207 10.21 -5.34 -6.27
N GLN A 208 9.23 -6.02 -5.71
CA GLN A 208 9.17 -7.48 -5.69
C GLN A 208 7.88 -7.94 -6.34
N VAL A 209 7.97 -8.95 -7.21
CA VAL A 209 6.81 -9.54 -7.87
C VAL A 209 6.79 -11.03 -7.65
N THR A 210 5.72 -11.53 -7.02
CA THR A 210 5.58 -12.93 -6.62
C THR A 210 4.15 -13.43 -6.85
N CYS A 211 3.95 -14.72 -6.64
CA CYS A 211 2.63 -15.31 -6.52
C CYS A 211 2.33 -15.62 -5.06
N THR A 212 1.10 -15.33 -4.63
CA THR A 212 0.61 -15.61 -3.29
C THR A 212 0.20 -17.08 -3.13
N ASN A 213 0.42 -17.64 -1.93
CA ASN A 213 0.09 -19.02 -1.57
C ASN A 213 -1.11 -19.09 -0.62
#